data_AF-A0A9W7ED77-F1
#
_entry.id   AF-A0A9W7ED77-F1
#
_cell.length_a   1.000
_cell.length_b   1.000
_cell.length_c   1.000
_cell.angle_alpha   90.00
_cell.angle_beta   90.00
_cell.angle_gamma   90.00
#
_symmetry.space_group_name_H-M   'P 1'
#
loop_
_entity.id
_entity.type
_entity.pdbx_description
1 polymer ?
#
loop_
_entity_poly.entity_id
_entity_poly.type
_entity_poly.pdbx_seq_one_letter_code
_entity_poly.pdbx_strand_id
1 'polypeptide(L)'
;MRHGRYKNARKHLQYLTLNNLLSTPLPILFCPTYIFTGLKDNVPILDRISGLLSVKEIRWEVTREAVEELKKINEQYGKWCEENLTVLPVHSDNNGSVHASIKRHCQRNKYTFVASNDSDLSTELRGFNNVSTVRLDRTVTLLEGLSNGVIRGVEKVERGKRVNNNEEVREIVKELKEKKGGREEGRGRKRRKAKEPNPLSVKKNGGKKEEGKTKKVRRKKQNVKA
;
A
#
# COMPACT_ATOMS: atom_id res chain seq x y z
N MET A 1 -3.29 20.34 5.80
CA MET A 1 -3.24 19.38 4.66
C MET A 1 -1.84 18.90 4.29
N ARG A 2 -0.80 19.76 4.28
CA ARG A 2 0.59 19.37 3.94
C ARG A 2 1.20 18.31 4.88
N HIS A 3 1.02 18.45 6.19
CA HIS A 3 1.53 17.53 7.22
C HIS A 3 0.99 16.09 7.12
N GLY A 4 -0.24 15.90 6.65
CA GLY A 4 -0.84 14.57 6.52
C GLY A 4 -0.13 13.69 5.49
N ARG A 5 0.35 14.30 4.40
CA ARG A 5 1.05 13.59 3.31
C ARG A 5 2.42 13.09 3.75
N TYR A 6 3.23 13.94 4.39
CA TYR A 6 4.52 13.52 4.95
C TYR A 6 4.34 12.48 6.05
N LYS A 7 3.30 12.61 6.89
CA LYS A 7 2.97 11.59 7.89
C LYS A 7 2.63 10.24 7.23
N ASN A 8 1.89 10.26 6.12
CA ASN A 8 1.58 9.05 5.38
C ASN A 8 2.84 8.44 4.74
N ALA A 9 3.65 9.26 4.07
CA ALA A 9 4.92 8.81 3.48
C ALA A 9 5.86 8.18 4.52
N ARG A 10 5.97 8.76 5.72
CA ARG A 10 6.74 8.18 6.83
C ARG A 10 6.22 6.83 7.27
N LYS A 11 4.89 6.66 7.39
CA LYS A 11 4.29 5.36 7.72
C LYS A 11 4.55 4.31 6.64
N HIS A 12 4.46 4.71 5.37
CA HIS A 12 4.75 3.83 4.24
C HIS A 12 6.21 3.37 4.26
N LEU A 13 7.14 4.30 4.43
CA LEU A 13 8.57 3.97 4.51
C LEU A 13 8.86 3.09 5.71
N GLN A 14 8.32 3.40 6.89
CA GLN A 14 8.47 2.56 8.08
C GLN A 14 7.97 1.14 7.82
N TYR A 15 6.81 0.98 7.18
CA TYR A 15 6.28 -0.34 6.82
C TYR A 15 7.22 -1.10 5.89
N LEU A 16 7.78 -0.43 4.88
CA LEU A 16 8.71 -1.07 3.94
C LEU A 16 10.06 -1.41 4.60
N THR A 17 10.54 -0.58 5.54
CA THR A 17 11.77 -0.83 6.30
C THR A 17 11.61 -2.06 7.18
N LEU A 18 10.50 -2.17 7.92
CA LEU A 18 10.23 -3.31 8.80
C LEU A 18 10.16 -4.64 8.05
N ASN A 19 9.81 -4.61 6.77
CA ASN A 19 9.69 -5.78 5.91
C ASN A 19 10.92 -6.02 5.02
N ASN A 20 12.02 -5.29 5.22
CA ASN A 20 13.25 -5.38 4.42
C ASN A 20 13.01 -5.23 2.90
N LEU A 21 12.03 -4.41 2.52
CA LEU A 21 11.66 -4.13 1.13
C LEU A 21 12.33 -2.85 0.58
N LEU A 22 13.09 -2.14 1.42
CA LEU A 22 13.86 -0.96 1.04
C LEU A 22 15.32 -1.33 0.81
N SER A 23 15.86 -0.85 -0.31
CA SER A 23 17.29 -0.84 -0.60
C SER A 23 17.82 0.59 -0.46
N THR A 24 19.04 0.74 0.08
CA THR A 24 19.77 2.01 0.10
C THR A 24 21.00 1.90 -0.80
N PRO A 25 21.25 2.83 -1.74
CA PRO A 25 20.45 4.03 -2.05
C PRO A 25 19.10 3.67 -2.66
N LEU A 26 18.06 4.47 -2.39
CA LEU A 26 16.69 4.17 -2.79
C LEU A 26 16.50 4.35 -4.30
N PRO A 27 16.29 3.28 -5.09
CA PRO A 27 16.09 3.43 -6.52
C PRO A 27 14.66 3.88 -6.80
N ILE A 28 14.53 5.01 -7.51
CA ILE A 28 13.25 5.55 -7.97
C ILE A 28 13.26 5.57 -9.49
N LEU A 29 12.31 4.87 -10.09
CA LEU A 29 12.18 4.79 -11.54
C LEU A 29 11.18 5.85 -12.03
N PHE A 30 11.61 6.70 -12.96
CA PHE A 30 10.76 7.71 -13.57
C PHE A 30 10.13 7.23 -14.88
N CYS A 31 8.86 7.56 -15.07
CA CYS A 31 8.15 7.40 -16.33
C CYS A 31 8.16 8.71 -17.13
N PRO A 32 8.08 8.65 -18.48
CA PRO A 32 8.02 9.83 -19.35
C PRO A 32 6.90 10.78 -18.95
N THR A 33 5.73 10.24 -18.65
CA THR A 33 4.53 11.03 -18.32
C THR A 33 4.71 11.88 -17.07
N TYR A 34 5.41 11.35 -16.06
CA TYR A 34 5.70 12.08 -14.83
C TYR A 34 6.74 13.18 -15.06
N ILE A 35 7.79 12.89 -15.83
CA ILE A 35 8.82 13.89 -16.16
C ILE A 35 8.21 15.01 -17.02
N PHE A 36 7.47 14.65 -18.07
CA PHE A 36 6.83 15.60 -18.97
C PHE A 36 5.93 16.58 -18.23
N THR A 37 5.05 16.07 -17.36
CA THR A 37 4.15 16.92 -16.55
C THR A 37 4.91 17.78 -15.54
N GLY A 38 5.93 17.22 -14.88
CA GLY A 38 6.78 17.96 -13.95
C GLY A 38 7.52 19.12 -14.61
N LEU A 39 8.10 18.89 -15.78
CA LEU A 39 8.81 19.91 -16.55
C LEU A 39 7.85 20.94 -17.15
N LYS A 40 6.71 20.51 -17.68
CA LYS A 40 5.67 21.40 -18.21
C LYS A 40 5.15 22.38 -17.16
N ASP A 41 4.95 21.90 -15.93
CA ASP A 41 4.42 22.70 -14.83
C ASP A 41 5.53 23.39 -14.00
N ASN A 42 6.80 23.33 -14.44
CA ASN A 42 7.98 23.88 -13.75
C ASN A 42 8.08 23.42 -12.28
N VAL A 43 7.76 22.16 -12.02
CA VAL A 43 7.84 21.56 -10.69
C VAL A 43 9.23 20.94 -10.50
N PRO A 44 9.97 21.29 -9.42
CA PRO A 44 11.24 20.64 -9.12
C PRO A 44 11.01 19.21 -8.62
N ILE A 45 10.86 18.27 -9.56
CA ILE A 45 10.38 16.90 -9.26
C ILE A 45 11.30 16.13 -8.30
N LEU A 46 12.62 16.31 -8.42
CA LEU A 46 13.61 15.64 -7.57
C LEU A 46 13.48 16.11 -6.12
N ASP A 47 13.44 17.43 -5.90
CA ASP A 47 13.30 18.04 -4.57
C ASP A 47 11.96 17.71 -3.91
N ARG A 48 10.90 17.61 -4.71
CA ARG A 48 9.57 17.25 -4.19
C ARG A 48 9.56 15.81 -3.68
N ILE A 49 10.15 14.89 -4.43
CA ILE A 49 10.23 13.47 -4.02
C ILE A 49 11.17 13.30 -2.85
N SER A 50 12.35 13.95 -2.87
CA SER A 50 13.31 13.89 -1.76
C SER A 50 12.71 14.44 -0.47
N GLY A 51 12.01 15.58 -0.55
CA GLY A 51 11.28 16.15 0.58
C GLY A 51 10.16 15.23 1.08
N LEU A 52 9.39 14.60 0.18
CA LEU A 52 8.28 13.71 0.53
C LEU A 52 8.76 12.47 1.28
N LEU A 53 9.81 11.83 0.77
CA LEU A 53 10.36 10.60 1.34
C LEU A 53 11.26 10.88 2.55
N SER A 54 11.84 12.09 2.67
CA SER A 54 12.76 12.45 3.75
C SER A 54 13.95 11.46 3.87
N VAL A 55 14.39 10.89 2.74
CA VAL A 55 15.51 9.94 2.65
C VAL A 55 16.75 10.67 2.14
N LYS A 56 17.93 10.37 2.71
CA LYS A 56 19.20 11.05 2.38
C LYS A 56 19.82 10.59 1.05
N GLU A 57 19.67 9.31 0.71
CA GLU A 57 20.30 8.72 -0.48
C GLU A 57 19.25 8.16 -1.42
N ILE A 58 19.05 8.86 -2.55
CA ILE A 58 18.10 8.47 -3.59
C ILE A 58 18.87 8.34 -4.90
N ARG A 59 18.64 7.23 -5.60
CA ARG A 59 19.14 7.03 -6.96
C ARG A 59 18.00 7.24 -7.93
N TRP A 60 18.19 8.20 -8.82
CA TRP A 60 17.22 8.56 -9.83
C TRP A 60 17.50 7.79 -11.12
N GLU A 61 16.55 6.95 -11.53
CA GLU A 61 16.73 6.07 -12.69
C GLU A 61 15.61 6.30 -13.71
N VAL A 62 15.95 6.14 -14.99
CA VAL A 62 15.02 6.25 -16.13
C VAL A 62 15.35 5.19 -17.16
N THR A 63 14.34 4.63 -17.83
CA THR A 63 14.59 3.67 -18.92
C THR A 63 15.03 4.38 -20.19
N ARG A 64 15.83 3.72 -21.05
CA ARG A 64 16.28 4.36 -22.30
C ARG A 64 15.11 4.68 -23.23
N GLU A 65 14.12 3.79 -23.31
CA GLU A 65 12.93 3.98 -24.15
C GLU A 65 12.13 5.20 -23.68
N ALA A 66 12.13 5.47 -22.37
CA ALA A 66 11.49 6.66 -21.81
C ALA A 66 12.20 7.95 -22.24
N VAL A 67 13.54 7.94 -22.29
CA VAL A 67 14.34 9.08 -22.79
C VAL A 67 14.08 9.29 -24.28
N GLU A 68 14.03 8.22 -25.07
CA GLU A 68 13.75 8.31 -26.51
C GLU A 68 12.34 8.85 -26.80
N GLU A 69 11.33 8.43 -26.03
CA GLU A 69 9.97 8.98 -26.13
C GLU A 69 9.93 10.47 -25.78
N LEU A 70 10.61 10.87 -24.71
CA LEU A 70 10.70 12.28 -24.32
C LEU A 70 11.41 13.12 -25.38
N LYS A 71 12.49 12.60 -26.00
CA LYS A 71 13.20 13.29 -27.09
C LYS A 71 12.30 13.53 -28.31
N LYS A 72 11.39 12.60 -28.62
CA LYS A 72 10.41 12.76 -29.71
C LYS A 72 9.40 13.87 -29.43
N ILE A 73 9.02 14.06 -28.16
CA ILE A 73 8.09 15.12 -27.75
C ILE A 73 8.82 16.47 -27.69
N ASN A 74 9.96 16.51 -26.99
CA ASN A 74 10.81 17.70 -26.88
C ASN A 74 12.24 17.28 -26.53
N GLU A 75 13.19 17.67 -27.38
CA GLU A 75 14.61 17.36 -27.22
C GLU A 75 15.19 17.88 -25.89
N GLN A 76 14.71 19.02 -25.39
CA GLN A 76 15.17 19.61 -24.13
C GLN A 76 14.85 18.71 -22.93
N TYR A 77 13.68 18.06 -22.93
CA TYR A 77 13.29 17.15 -21.85
C TYR A 77 14.13 15.88 -21.86
N GLY A 78 14.49 15.39 -23.06
CA GLY A 78 15.43 14.28 -23.21
C GLY A 78 16.82 14.60 -22.66
N LYS A 79 17.37 15.77 -23.00
CA LYS A 79 18.68 16.23 -22.49
C LYS A 79 18.69 16.37 -20.97
N TRP A 80 17.64 16.99 -20.42
CA TRP A 80 17.48 17.12 -18.97
C TRP A 80 17.53 15.76 -18.24
N CYS A 81 16.92 14.72 -18.83
CA CYS A 81 16.94 13.37 -18.26
C CYS A 81 18.36 12.78 -18.26
N GLU A 82 19.12 12.95 -19.34
CA GLU A 82 20.48 12.39 -19.44
C GLU A 82 21.45 13.08 -18.49
N GLU A 83 21.25 14.37 -18.19
CA GLU A 83 22.08 15.14 -17.26
C GLU A 83 21.76 14.84 -15.79
N ASN A 84 20.47 14.63 -15.45
CA ASN A 84 20.01 14.55 -14.06
C ASN A 84 19.69 13.13 -13.59
N LEU A 85 19.47 12.18 -14.50
CA LEU A 85 19.00 10.82 -14.19
C LEU A 85 20.00 9.78 -14.72
N THR A 86 20.09 8.66 -14.01
CA THR A 86 20.85 7.50 -14.49
C THR A 86 20.02 6.73 -15.51
N VAL A 87 20.49 6.66 -16.75
CA VAL A 87 19.82 5.91 -17.82
C VAL A 87 20.10 4.43 -17.68
N LEU A 88 19.05 3.62 -17.58
CA LEU A 88 19.13 2.18 -17.45
C LEU A 88 19.46 1.51 -18.79
N PRO A 89 20.23 0.40 -18.76
CA PRO A 89 20.60 -0.32 -19.98
C PRO A 89 19.39 -0.96 -20.67
N VAL A 90 19.38 -0.83 -22.00
CA VAL A 90 18.47 -1.54 -22.91
C VAL A 90 18.75 -3.03 -22.82
N HIS A 91 17.70 -3.82 -22.63
CA HIS A 91 17.82 -5.28 -22.66
C HIS A 91 17.66 -5.76 -24.10
N SER A 92 18.35 -6.84 -24.47
CA SER A 92 18.48 -7.34 -25.85
C SER A 92 17.15 -7.63 -26.57
N ASP A 93 16.06 -7.80 -25.83
CA ASP A 93 14.73 -8.14 -26.38
C ASP A 93 13.83 -6.90 -26.61
N ASN A 94 14.44 -5.72 -26.79
CA ASN A 94 13.76 -4.42 -26.77
C ASN A 94 12.96 -4.14 -28.06
N ASN A 95 11.86 -4.85 -28.22
CA ASN A 95 10.81 -4.53 -29.20
C ASN A 95 9.54 -3.97 -28.51
N GLY A 96 9.70 -3.33 -27.35
CA GLY A 96 8.62 -3.05 -26.41
C GLY A 96 8.31 -1.56 -26.19
N SER A 97 7.03 -1.27 -25.93
CA SER A 97 6.54 0.01 -25.40
C SER A 97 7.22 0.36 -24.06
N VAL A 98 7.33 1.66 -23.75
CA VAL A 98 7.90 2.16 -22.49
C VAL A 98 7.25 1.53 -21.26
N HIS A 99 5.93 1.31 -21.32
CA HIS A 99 5.18 0.61 -20.28
C HIS A 99 5.73 -0.79 -19.99
N ALA A 100 6.03 -1.56 -21.05
CA ALA A 100 6.57 -2.91 -20.93
C ALA A 100 7.99 -2.89 -20.35
N SER A 101 8.81 -1.92 -20.75
CA SER A 101 10.18 -1.77 -20.24
C SER A 101 10.21 -1.43 -18.75
N ILE A 102 9.33 -0.54 -18.28
CA ILE A 102 9.19 -0.21 -16.86
C ILE A 102 8.72 -1.43 -16.05
N LYS A 103 7.72 -2.15 -16.56
CA LYS A 103 7.21 -3.37 -15.94
C LYS A 103 8.31 -4.41 -15.77
N ARG A 104 9.11 -4.64 -16.81
CA ARG A 104 10.22 -5.60 -16.80
C ARG A 104 11.28 -5.23 -15.77
N HIS A 105 11.63 -3.95 -15.67
CA HIS A 105 12.54 -3.44 -14.65
C HIS A 105 11.99 -3.68 -13.25
N CYS A 106 10.69 -3.42 -13.02
CA CYS A 106 10.03 -3.68 -11.73
C CYS A 106 9.96 -5.17 -11.36
N GLN A 107 9.89 -6.08 -12.34
CA GLN A 107 9.89 -7.53 -12.12
C GLN A 107 11.26 -8.07 -11.72
N ARG A 108 12.33 -7.57 -12.35
CA ARG A 108 13.69 -8.10 -12.17
C ARG A 108 14.42 -7.46 -10.99
N ASN A 109 14.26 -6.15 -10.84
CA ASN A 109 14.94 -5.38 -9.81
C ASN A 109 14.01 -5.08 -8.65
N LYS A 110 14.60 -4.86 -7.47
CA LYS A 110 13.87 -4.46 -6.26
C LYS A 110 13.59 -2.94 -6.28
N TYR A 111 12.85 -2.47 -7.28
CA TYR A 111 12.36 -1.10 -7.28
C TYR A 111 11.29 -0.93 -6.21
N THR A 112 11.49 0.06 -5.33
CA THR A 112 10.51 0.36 -4.29
C THR A 112 9.52 1.41 -4.75
N PHE A 113 9.94 2.39 -5.56
CA PHE A 113 9.08 3.49 -6.01
C PHE A 113 9.16 3.70 -7.53
N VAL A 114 8.00 3.92 -8.14
CA VAL A 114 7.86 4.29 -9.55
C VAL A 114 7.07 5.58 -9.64
N ALA A 115 7.64 6.60 -10.29
CA ALA A 115 6.99 7.88 -10.52
C ALA A 115 6.27 7.87 -11.88
N SER A 116 4.94 7.81 -11.87
CA SER A 116 4.10 7.73 -13.07
C SER A 116 2.80 8.51 -12.90
N ASN A 117 2.34 9.14 -13.98
CA ASN A 117 0.99 9.71 -14.08
C ASN A 117 0.05 8.88 -14.93
N ASP A 118 0.55 7.77 -15.50
CA ASP A 118 -0.25 6.85 -16.28
C ASP A 118 -1.10 5.95 -15.35
N SER A 119 -2.42 5.98 -15.55
CA SER A 119 -3.39 5.19 -14.78
C SER A 119 -3.26 3.70 -15.05
N ASP A 120 -2.92 3.33 -16.27
CA ASP A 120 -2.90 1.94 -16.70
C ASP A 120 -1.67 1.26 -16.09
N LEU A 121 -0.51 1.92 -16.20
CA LEU A 121 0.71 1.49 -15.52
C LEU A 121 0.54 1.44 -14.01
N SER A 122 -0.08 2.44 -13.39
CA SER A 122 -0.32 2.44 -11.94
C SER A 122 -1.19 1.26 -11.51
N THR A 123 -2.23 0.93 -12.29
CA THR A 123 -3.14 -0.18 -12.01
C THR A 123 -2.41 -1.52 -12.08
N GLU A 124 -1.53 -1.72 -13.06
CA GLU A 124 -0.70 -2.92 -13.16
C GLU A 124 0.32 -3.01 -12.02
N LEU A 125 0.98 -1.91 -11.68
CA LEU A 125 2.00 -1.86 -10.61
C LEU A 125 1.40 -2.15 -9.22
N ARG A 126 0.11 -1.92 -8.99
CA ARG A 126 -0.60 -2.33 -7.77
C ARG A 126 -0.72 -3.85 -7.58
N GLY A 127 -0.41 -4.63 -8.60
CA GLY A 127 -0.29 -6.09 -8.49
C GLY A 127 1.07 -6.55 -7.95
N PHE A 128 2.08 -5.70 -7.96
CA PHE A 128 3.47 -6.06 -7.65
C PHE A 128 3.74 -6.06 -6.14
N ASN A 129 4.61 -6.97 -5.70
CA ASN A 129 4.90 -7.19 -4.27
C ASN A 129 5.95 -6.25 -3.70
N ASN A 130 6.53 -5.38 -4.51
CA ASN A 130 7.69 -4.55 -4.17
C ASN A 130 7.51 -3.07 -4.53
N VAL A 131 6.50 -2.71 -5.31
CA VAL A 131 6.40 -1.37 -5.92
C VAL A 131 5.32 -0.52 -5.25
N SER A 132 5.62 0.76 -5.03
CA SER A 132 4.64 1.81 -4.74
C SER A 132 4.74 2.93 -5.78
N THR A 133 3.61 3.53 -6.14
CA THR A 133 3.55 4.55 -7.19
C THR A 133 3.53 5.96 -6.60
N VAL A 134 4.24 6.87 -7.27
CA VAL A 134 4.24 8.31 -6.98
C VAL A 134 3.61 9.01 -8.17
N ARG A 135 2.61 9.85 -7.89
CA ARG A 135 1.85 10.58 -8.90
C ARG A 135 1.97 12.08 -8.67
N LEU A 136 1.96 12.84 -9.76
CA LEU A 136 1.88 14.29 -9.75
C LEU A 136 0.44 14.70 -10.03
N ASP A 137 -0.18 15.42 -9.08
CA ASP A 137 -1.47 16.05 -9.28
C ASP A 137 -1.25 17.57 -9.37
N ARG A 138 -1.25 18.09 -10.61
CA ARG A 138 -0.82 19.46 -10.94
C ARG A 138 0.60 19.72 -10.43
N THR A 139 0.75 20.52 -9.37
CA THR A 139 2.06 20.85 -8.76
C THR A 139 2.40 20.01 -7.54
N VAL A 140 1.53 19.07 -7.17
CA VAL A 140 1.59 18.34 -5.89
C VAL A 140 2.01 16.89 -6.12
N THR A 141 3.18 16.52 -5.61
CA THR A 141 3.59 15.11 -5.55
C THR A 141 2.84 14.37 -4.45
N LEU A 142 2.25 13.25 -4.83
CA LEU A 142 1.45 12.36 -4.00
C LEU A 142 2.06 10.95 -4.04
N LEU A 143 2.32 10.38 -2.87
CA LEU A 143 2.61 8.96 -2.76
C LEU A 143 1.28 8.21 -2.69
N GLU A 144 1.05 7.30 -3.63
CA GLU A 144 -0.12 6.43 -3.59
C GLU A 144 -0.03 5.43 -2.43
N GLY A 145 -1.15 4.74 -2.16
CA GLY A 145 -1.22 3.61 -1.25
C GLY A 145 -0.12 2.57 -1.53
N LEU A 146 0.26 1.79 -0.52
CA LEU A 146 1.06 0.60 -0.76
C LEU A 146 0.33 -0.30 -1.76
N SER A 147 1.07 -0.88 -2.70
CA SER A 147 0.50 -1.83 -3.64
C SER A 147 -0.18 -2.99 -2.89
N ASN A 148 -1.31 -3.46 -3.44
CA ASN A 148 -2.00 -4.62 -2.89
C ASN A 148 -1.14 -5.89 -2.96
N GLY A 149 -0.17 -5.94 -3.88
CA GLY A 149 0.83 -7.00 -3.93
C GLY A 149 1.76 -6.95 -2.71
N VAL A 150 2.25 -5.76 -2.34
CA VAL A 150 3.15 -5.58 -1.18
C VAL A 150 2.47 -6.08 0.10
N ILE A 151 1.23 -5.66 0.33
CA ILE A 151 0.45 -6.07 1.50
C ILE A 151 0.27 -7.59 1.51
N ARG A 152 -0.17 -8.18 0.39
CA ARG A 152 -0.36 -9.64 0.28
C ARG A 152 0.95 -10.42 0.44
N GLY A 153 2.07 -9.91 -0.06
CA GLY A 153 3.38 -10.52 0.06
C GLY A 153 3.82 -10.60 1.52
N VAL A 154 3.70 -9.49 2.25
CA VAL A 154 4.02 -9.43 3.68
C VAL A 154 3.09 -10.33 4.49
N GLU A 155 1.77 -10.28 4.25
CA GLU A 155 0.81 -11.13 4.95
C GLU A 155 1.10 -12.63 4.75
N LYS A 156 1.53 -13.04 3.55
CA LYS A 156 1.95 -14.43 3.29
C LYS A 156 3.17 -14.82 4.11
N VAL A 157 4.19 -13.97 4.16
CA VAL A 157 5.41 -14.21 4.96
C VAL A 157 5.08 -14.26 6.45
N GLU A 158 4.26 -13.32 6.93
CA GLU A 158 3.81 -13.31 8.33
C GLU A 158 3.00 -14.56 8.68
N ARG A 159 2.08 -14.98 7.79
CA ARG A 159 1.29 -16.19 8.00
C ARG A 159 2.17 -17.43 8.02
N GLY A 160 3.19 -17.52 7.17
CA GLY A 160 4.18 -18.59 7.19
C GLY A 160 4.89 -18.69 8.54
N LYS A 161 5.38 -17.56 9.08
CA LYS A 161 6.01 -17.50 10.41
C LYS A 161 5.06 -17.95 11.52
N ARG A 162 3.76 -17.58 11.44
CA ARG A 162 2.75 -17.98 12.42
C ARG A 162 2.39 -19.47 12.36
N VAL A 163 2.48 -20.12 11.21
CA VAL A 163 2.15 -21.55 11.08
C VAL A 163 3.26 -22.40 11.68
N ASN A 164 4.53 -22.08 11.46
CA ASN A 164 5.66 -22.80 12.06
C ASN A 164 5.61 -22.76 13.60
N ASN A 165 5.38 -21.58 14.17
CA ASN A 165 5.22 -21.45 15.62
C ASN A 165 3.99 -22.22 16.15
N ASN A 166 2.97 -22.41 15.32
CA ASN A 166 1.78 -23.19 15.71
C ASN A 166 2.02 -24.69 15.65
N GLU A 167 2.99 -25.21 14.89
CA GLU A 167 3.30 -26.65 14.91
C GLU A 167 3.98 -27.03 16.21
N GLU A 168 4.99 -26.27 16.62
CA GLU A 168 5.62 -26.41 17.95
C GLU A 168 4.59 -26.20 19.08
N VAL A 169 3.75 -25.16 18.99
CA VAL A 169 2.67 -24.95 19.96
C VAL A 169 1.61 -26.05 19.90
N ARG A 170 1.34 -26.67 18.74
CA ARG A 170 0.40 -27.80 18.61
C ARG A 170 0.97 -29.06 19.23
N GLU A 171 2.27 -29.30 19.10
CA GLU A 171 2.98 -30.39 19.75
C GLU A 171 3.01 -30.19 21.26
N ILE A 172 3.35 -28.99 21.74
CA ILE A 172 3.27 -28.64 23.16
C ILE A 172 1.83 -28.74 23.68
N VAL A 173 0.82 -28.32 22.91
CA VAL A 173 -0.60 -28.46 23.28
C VAL A 173 -1.03 -29.93 23.28
N LYS A 174 -0.51 -30.77 22.38
CA LYS A 174 -0.74 -32.23 22.40
C LYS A 174 -0.10 -32.86 23.62
N GLU A 175 1.17 -32.57 23.89
CA GLU A 175 1.86 -33.04 25.10
C GLU A 175 1.15 -32.56 26.37
N LEU A 176 0.69 -31.31 26.43
CA LEU A 176 -0.04 -30.79 27.58
C LEU A 176 -1.43 -31.41 27.71
N LYS A 177 -2.08 -31.80 26.60
CA LYS A 177 -3.34 -32.55 26.63
C LYS A 177 -3.15 -33.99 27.06
N GLU A 178 -2.04 -34.62 26.69
CA GLU A 178 -1.68 -35.97 27.13
C GLU A 178 -1.24 -35.97 28.60
N LYS A 179 -0.42 -35.00 29.03
CA LYS A 179 -0.02 -34.81 30.43
C LYS A 179 -1.17 -34.36 31.34
N LYS A 180 -2.17 -33.64 30.81
CA LYS A 180 -3.43 -33.31 31.51
C LYS A 180 -4.57 -34.28 31.18
N GLY A 181 -4.27 -35.43 30.58
CA GLY A 181 -5.21 -36.51 30.25
C GLY A 181 -5.79 -37.25 31.46
N GLY A 182 -5.94 -36.56 32.60
CA GLY A 182 -6.65 -37.01 33.78
C GLY A 182 -7.43 -35.83 34.37
N ARG A 183 -8.75 -35.84 34.19
CA ARG A 183 -9.78 -34.86 34.63
C ARG A 183 -9.86 -33.55 33.84
N GLU A 184 -10.87 -33.48 32.96
CA GLU A 184 -12.00 -32.56 33.14
C GLU A 184 -13.15 -33.00 32.21
N GLU A 185 -14.01 -33.90 32.71
CA GLU A 185 -15.38 -33.98 32.21
C GLU A 185 -16.13 -32.71 32.60
N GLY A 186 -16.71 -32.07 31.59
CA GLY A 186 -17.93 -31.27 31.73
C GLY A 186 -17.88 -30.07 32.67
N ARG A 187 -17.56 -28.90 32.12
CA ARG A 187 -18.21 -27.64 32.56
C ARG A 187 -18.14 -26.60 31.45
N GLY A 188 -19.09 -26.66 30.54
CA GLY A 188 -19.45 -25.50 29.73
C GLY A 188 -19.70 -24.32 30.66
N ARG A 189 -18.82 -23.31 30.64
CA ARG A 189 -19.00 -22.06 31.38
C ARG A 189 -20.29 -21.40 30.90
N LYS A 190 -21.40 -21.64 31.62
CA LYS A 190 -22.59 -20.81 31.49
C LYS A 190 -22.16 -19.37 31.74
N ARG A 191 -22.24 -18.52 30.72
CA ARG A 191 -22.03 -17.07 30.84
C ARG A 191 -22.97 -16.56 31.94
N ARG A 192 -22.43 -16.26 33.12
CA ARG A 192 -23.17 -15.59 34.18
C ARG A 192 -23.53 -14.20 33.65
N LYS A 193 -24.83 -13.97 33.42
CA LYS A 193 -25.34 -12.61 33.17
C LYS A 193 -25.05 -11.79 34.43
N ALA A 194 -24.53 -10.57 34.27
CA ALA A 194 -24.35 -9.65 35.38
C ALA A 194 -25.72 -9.47 36.08
N LYS A 195 -25.75 -9.70 37.40
CA LYS A 195 -26.99 -9.70 38.19
C LYS A 195 -27.43 -8.31 38.66
N GLU A 196 -26.76 -7.25 38.23
CA GLU A 196 -27.07 -5.89 38.68
C GLU A 196 -27.11 -4.95 37.48
N PRO A 197 -28.09 -4.02 37.42
CA PRO A 197 -28.14 -3.03 36.37
C PRO A 197 -26.87 -2.18 36.41
N ASN A 198 -26.26 -1.98 35.23
CA ASN A 198 -25.09 -1.12 35.07
C ASN A 198 -25.34 0.25 35.74
N PRO A 199 -24.54 0.64 36.76
CA PRO A 199 -24.77 1.85 37.55
C PRO A 199 -24.62 3.16 36.76
N LEU A 200 -24.14 3.10 35.51
CA LEU A 200 -24.08 4.25 34.59
C LEU A 200 -25.34 4.43 33.71
N SER A 201 -26.32 3.53 33.81
CA SER A 201 -27.58 3.65 33.06
C SER A 201 -28.65 4.40 33.86
N VAL A 202 -28.34 5.67 34.19
CA VAL A 202 -29.35 6.62 34.64
C VAL A 202 -30.16 7.03 33.42
N LYS A 203 -31.28 6.33 33.17
CA LYS A 203 -32.31 6.83 32.24
C LYS A 203 -32.83 8.14 32.83
N LYS A 204 -32.44 9.25 32.23
CA LYS A 204 -33.05 10.56 32.44
C LYS A 204 -34.55 10.43 32.18
N ASN A 205 -35.36 10.55 33.22
CA ASN A 205 -36.82 10.62 33.10
C ASN A 205 -37.20 11.94 32.43
N GLY A 206 -37.23 11.94 31.09
CA GLY A 206 -37.88 12.98 30.31
C GLY A 206 -39.38 12.76 30.38
N GLY A 207 -40.09 13.75 30.92
CA GLY A 207 -41.52 13.70 31.21
C GLY A 207 -42.40 13.37 30.01
N LYS A 208 -43.57 12.82 30.32
CA LYS A 208 -44.69 12.54 29.41
C LYS A 208 -45.01 13.77 28.55
N LYS A 209 -45.03 13.59 27.23
CA LYS A 209 -45.95 14.32 26.34
C LYS A 209 -46.56 13.34 25.35
N GLU A 210 -47.85 13.58 25.15
CA GLU A 210 -48.83 12.80 24.41
C GLU A 210 -48.56 12.73 22.91
N GLU A 211 -49.15 11.69 22.31
CA GLU A 211 -49.66 11.57 20.95
C GLU A 211 -48.77 11.94 19.75
N GLY A 212 -48.46 10.91 18.94
CA GLY A 212 -47.93 11.08 17.60
C GLY A 212 -47.67 9.75 16.90
N LYS A 213 -48.62 9.32 16.08
CA LYS A 213 -48.59 8.11 15.23
C LYS A 213 -47.32 8.04 14.37
N THR A 214 -46.67 6.87 14.32
CA THR A 214 -46.57 5.98 13.13
C THR A 214 -45.41 4.99 13.24
N LYS A 215 -45.76 3.70 13.11
CA LYS A 215 -44.83 2.57 12.99
C LYS A 215 -44.03 2.69 11.69
N LYS A 216 -42.69 2.80 11.75
CA LYS A 216 -41.82 2.55 10.59
C LYS A 216 -41.28 1.12 10.60
N VAL A 217 -41.91 0.35 9.72
CA VAL A 217 -41.63 -0.96 9.17
C VAL A 217 -40.13 -1.25 9.02
N ARG A 218 -39.69 -2.38 9.59
CA ARG A 218 -38.36 -2.97 9.35
C ARG A 218 -38.46 -3.88 8.12
N ARG A 219 -38.10 -3.36 6.94
CA ARG A 219 -38.06 -4.13 5.68
C ARG A 219 -37.00 -5.24 5.76
N LYS A 220 -37.46 -6.48 5.85
CA LYS A 220 -36.68 -7.70 5.56
C LYS A 220 -36.63 -7.84 4.03
N LYS A 221 -35.47 -7.69 3.40
CA LYS A 221 -35.29 -8.01 1.98
C LYS A 221 -35.41 -9.53 1.84
N GLN A 222 -36.50 -9.99 1.27
CA GLN A 222 -36.66 -11.35 0.76
C GLN A 222 -35.92 -11.50 -0.58
N ASN A 223 -35.44 -12.72 -0.80
CA ASN A 223 -34.74 -13.21 -1.97
C ASN A 223 -35.47 -12.89 -3.28
N VAL A 224 -34.68 -12.48 -4.27
CA VAL A 224 -35.02 -12.52 -5.68
C VAL A 224 -34.75 -13.94 -6.19
N LYS A 225 -35.75 -14.59 -6.78
CA LYS A 225 -35.57 -15.71 -7.70
C LYS A 225 -36.64 -15.64 -8.79
N ALA A 226 -36.14 -15.82 -10.01
CA ALA A 226 -36.80 -16.06 -11.30
C ALA A 226 -37.69 -14.93 -11.83
#